data_AF-F8PUN1-F1
#
_entry.id   AF-F8PUN1-F1
#
_cell.length_a   1.000
_cell.length_b   1.000
_cell.length_c   1.000
_cell.angle_alpha   90.00
_cell.angle_beta   90.00
_cell.angle_gamma   90.00
#
_symmetry.space_group_name_H-M   'P 1'
#
loop_
_entity.id
_entity.type
_entity.pdbx_description
1 polymer ?
#
loop_
_entity_poly.entity_id
_entity_poly.type
_entity_poly.pdbx_seq_one_letter_code
_entity_poly.pdbx_strand_id
1 'polypeptide(L)'
;MSPMTESGRQSSQAATIPQDVVAALTTLHDYVSSSLALPPQVIATCRGEKRAFGRNALQTMSYRKAVELFINRFATKDDWWISEFRYKPEVSIYAMFYRTHGEEDEGLVLLDERGWPELVGNAVKLNIIFTSLKFTVTTQSSN
;
A
#
# COMPACT_ATOMS: atom_id res chain seq x y z
N MET A 1 -30.86 40.61 -65.99
CA MET A 1 -29.52 40.50 -65.38
C MET A 1 -29.71 40.19 -63.91
N SER A 2 -29.49 38.93 -63.53
CA SER A 2 -29.52 38.48 -62.13
C SER A 2 -28.10 38.41 -61.59
N PRO A 3 -27.81 38.81 -60.36
CA PRO A 3 -26.69 38.29 -59.61
C PRO A 3 -27.20 37.21 -58.64
N MET A 4 -26.84 35.96 -58.92
CA MET A 4 -26.85 34.87 -57.94
C MET A 4 -25.70 35.12 -56.95
N THR A 5 -26.02 35.44 -55.71
CA THR A 5 -25.07 35.37 -54.60
C THR A 5 -25.05 33.95 -54.06
N GLU A 6 -24.07 33.18 -54.55
CA GLU A 6 -23.80 31.83 -54.10
C GLU A 6 -23.28 31.87 -52.65
N SER A 7 -24.08 31.28 -51.76
CA SER A 7 -23.77 31.14 -50.34
C SER A 7 -22.67 30.10 -50.16
N GLY A 8 -21.42 30.56 -50.04
CA GLY A 8 -20.29 29.73 -49.64
C GLY A 8 -20.44 29.25 -48.20
N ARG A 9 -21.18 28.16 -47.98
CA ARG A 9 -21.13 27.38 -46.73
C ARG A 9 -19.72 26.80 -46.60
N GLN A 10 -18.87 27.44 -45.81
CA GLN A 10 -17.71 26.77 -45.24
C GLN A 10 -18.21 25.68 -44.30
N SER A 11 -18.22 24.45 -44.79
CA SER A 11 -18.39 23.25 -43.97
C SER A 11 -17.17 23.14 -43.06
N SER A 12 -17.30 23.58 -41.81
CA SER A 12 -16.39 23.17 -40.74
C SER A 12 -16.53 21.67 -40.55
N GLN A 13 -15.79 20.88 -41.35
CA GLN A 13 -15.60 19.47 -41.08
C GLN A 13 -14.80 19.37 -39.78
N ALA A 14 -15.47 19.03 -38.69
CA ALA A 14 -14.79 18.59 -37.48
C ALA A 14 -13.92 17.40 -37.88
N ALA A 15 -12.60 17.54 -37.75
CA ALA A 15 -11.65 16.49 -38.05
C ALA A 15 -12.03 15.26 -37.21
N THR A 16 -12.59 14.24 -37.86
CA THR A 16 -13.01 13.02 -37.19
C THR A 16 -11.74 12.21 -36.97
N ILE A 17 -11.31 12.12 -35.71
CA ILE A 17 -10.09 11.38 -35.35
C ILE A 17 -10.27 9.92 -35.77
N PRO A 18 -9.31 9.32 -36.49
CA PRO A 18 -9.37 7.90 -36.85
C PRO A 18 -9.53 6.99 -35.63
N GLN A 19 -10.36 5.95 -35.72
CA GLN A 19 -10.69 5.06 -34.59
C GLN A 19 -9.48 4.30 -34.02
N ASP A 20 -8.52 3.97 -34.88
CA ASP A 20 -7.23 3.37 -34.55
C ASP A 20 -6.38 4.31 -33.67
N VAL A 21 -6.39 5.61 -33.97
CA VAL A 21 -5.71 6.63 -33.14
C VAL A 21 -6.37 6.74 -31.77
N VAL A 22 -7.71 6.71 -31.70
CA VAL A 22 -8.44 6.70 -30.42
C VAL A 22 -8.08 5.45 -29.61
N ALA A 23 -8.10 4.27 -30.22
CA ALA A 23 -7.75 3.02 -29.54
C ALA A 23 -6.30 3.01 -29.02
N ALA A 24 -5.36 3.53 -29.80
CA ALA A 24 -3.96 3.66 -29.38
C ALA A 24 -3.81 4.62 -28.18
N LEU A 25 -4.50 5.76 -28.19
CA LEU A 25 -4.50 6.72 -27.08
C LEU A 25 -5.13 6.14 -25.82
N THR A 26 -6.26 5.42 -25.94
CA THR A 26 -6.89 4.72 -24.81
C THR A 26 -5.97 3.66 -24.22
N THR A 27 -5.35 2.84 -25.07
CA THR A 27 -4.41 1.79 -24.60
C THR A 27 -3.21 2.41 -23.87
N LEU A 28 -2.67 3.51 -24.40
CA LEU A 28 -1.56 4.22 -23.77
C LEU A 28 -1.99 4.86 -22.44
N HIS A 29 -3.19 5.42 -22.37
CA HIS A 29 -3.76 5.95 -21.14
C HIS A 29 -3.96 4.87 -20.07
N ASP A 30 -4.49 3.70 -20.46
CA ASP A 30 -4.70 2.57 -19.58
C ASP A 30 -3.37 2.02 -19.06
N TYR A 31 -2.37 1.90 -19.94
CA TYR A 31 -1.02 1.49 -19.56
C TYR A 31 -0.41 2.45 -18.53
N VAL A 32 -0.40 3.75 -18.81
CA VAL A 32 0.14 4.77 -17.89
C VAL A 32 -0.61 4.74 -16.57
N SER A 33 -1.95 4.69 -16.59
CA SER A 33 -2.77 4.62 -15.38
C SER A 33 -2.48 3.37 -14.56
N SER A 34 -2.30 2.21 -15.21
CA SER A 34 -1.95 0.96 -14.53
C SER A 34 -0.54 0.98 -13.95
N SER A 35 0.41 1.66 -14.60
CA SER A 35 1.79 1.77 -14.13
C SER A 35 1.94 2.62 -12.87
N LEU A 36 1.00 3.56 -12.66
CA LEU A 36 0.94 4.44 -11.49
C LEU A 36 0.06 3.86 -10.37
N ALA A 37 -0.72 2.82 -10.64
CA ALA A 37 -1.63 2.25 -9.67
C ALA A 37 -0.88 1.43 -8.60
N LEU A 38 -1.29 1.60 -7.34
CA LEU A 38 -0.81 0.73 -6.27
C LEU A 38 -1.36 -0.69 -6.48
N PRO A 39 -0.52 -1.73 -6.31
CA PRO A 39 -0.99 -3.10 -6.41
C PRO A 39 -2.13 -3.37 -5.41
N PRO A 40 -3.13 -4.18 -5.77
CA PRO A 40 -4.26 -4.50 -4.89
C PRO A 40 -3.86 -5.33 -3.66
N GLN A 41 -2.62 -5.81 -3.62
CA GLN A 41 -2.05 -6.55 -2.49
C GLN A 41 -0.92 -5.75 -1.84
N VAL A 42 -0.78 -5.89 -0.53
CA VAL A 42 0.33 -5.39 0.26
C VAL A 42 1.12 -6.58 0.79
N ILE A 43 2.44 -6.57 0.61
CA ILE A 43 3.30 -7.63 1.14
C ILE A 43 3.70 -7.28 2.57
N ALA A 44 3.30 -8.13 3.52
CA ALA A 44 3.79 -8.07 4.89
C ALA A 44 4.93 -9.07 5.08
N THR A 45 6.02 -8.61 5.65
CA THR A 45 7.21 -9.42 5.97
C THR A 45 7.36 -9.55 7.48
N CYS A 46 7.62 -10.74 7.99
CA CYS A 46 7.98 -10.98 9.38
C CYS A 46 9.06 -12.06 9.43
N ARG A 47 10.22 -11.78 10.05
CA ARG A 47 11.31 -12.78 10.22
C ARG A 47 11.70 -13.50 8.90
N GLY A 48 11.71 -12.77 7.79
CA GLY A 48 12.01 -13.31 6.46
C GLY A 48 10.84 -14.01 5.75
N GLU A 49 9.76 -14.34 6.46
CA GLU A 49 8.53 -14.84 5.86
C GLU A 49 7.75 -13.69 5.21
N LYS A 50 7.30 -13.89 3.97
CA LYS A 50 6.51 -12.92 3.21
C LYS A 50 5.12 -13.44 2.96
N ARG A 51 4.09 -12.63 3.19
CA ARG A 51 2.70 -12.93 2.85
C ARG A 51 2.01 -11.74 2.19
N ALA A 52 1.18 -12.03 1.21
CA ALA A 52 0.35 -11.04 0.53
C ALA A 52 -1.01 -10.91 1.24
N PHE A 53 -1.45 -9.68 1.45
CA PHE A 53 -2.74 -9.33 2.03
C PHE A 53 -3.47 -8.38 1.10
N GLY A 54 -4.80 -8.51 0.99
CA GLY A 54 -5.60 -7.58 0.20
C GLY A 54 -5.55 -6.17 0.79
N ARG A 55 -5.18 -5.18 -0.03
CA ARG A 55 -5.07 -3.77 0.37
C ARG A 55 -6.38 -3.23 0.94
N ASN A 56 -7.49 -3.43 0.21
CA ASN A 56 -8.81 -2.98 0.68
C ASN A 56 -9.24 -3.67 1.97
N ALA A 57 -8.87 -4.95 2.16
CA ALA A 57 -9.17 -5.66 3.40
C ALA A 57 -8.39 -5.07 4.59
N LEU A 58 -7.12 -4.72 4.39
CA LEU A 58 -6.31 -4.05 5.41
C LEU A 58 -6.81 -2.61 5.70
N GLN A 59 -7.19 -1.85 4.67
CA GLN A 59 -7.75 -0.50 4.84
C GLN A 59 -9.08 -0.50 5.61
N THR A 60 -9.94 -1.49 5.38
CA THR A 60 -11.27 -1.56 6.01
C THR A 60 -11.26 -2.11 7.44
N MET A 61 -10.15 -2.72 7.88
CA MET A 61 -10.01 -3.18 9.26
C MET A 61 -9.39 -2.11 10.16
N SER A 62 -9.73 -2.15 11.45
CA SER A 62 -9.06 -1.32 12.45
C SER A 62 -7.64 -1.82 12.71
N TYR A 63 -6.77 -0.92 13.17
CA TYR A 63 -5.40 -1.26 13.59
C TYR A 63 -5.38 -2.47 14.55
N ARG A 64 -6.26 -2.48 15.55
CA ARG A 64 -6.37 -3.59 16.50
C ARG A 64 -6.67 -4.94 15.83
N LYS A 65 -7.58 -4.96 14.85
CA LYS A 65 -7.90 -6.18 14.08
C LYS A 65 -6.72 -6.59 13.20
N ALA A 66 -5.99 -5.63 12.63
CA ALA A 66 -4.77 -5.90 11.86
C ALA A 66 -3.68 -6.53 12.74
N VAL A 67 -3.46 -6.01 13.94
CA VAL A 67 -2.54 -6.60 14.93
C VAL A 67 -2.95 -8.03 15.25
N GLU A 68 -4.23 -8.29 15.52
CA GLU A 68 -4.73 -9.66 15.78
C GLU A 68 -4.53 -10.59 14.58
N LEU A 69 -4.79 -10.11 13.37
CA LEU A 69 -4.51 -10.83 12.14
C LEU A 69 -3.04 -11.21 12.05
N PHE A 70 -2.13 -10.25 12.27
CA PHE A 70 -0.69 -10.51 12.16
C PHE A 70 -0.18 -11.43 13.27
N ILE A 71 -0.71 -11.34 14.50
CA ILE A 71 -0.44 -12.31 15.58
C ILE A 71 -0.85 -13.70 15.12
N ASN A 72 -2.08 -13.88 14.63
CA ASN A 72 -2.57 -15.18 14.19
C ASN A 72 -1.78 -15.77 13.01
N ARG A 73 -1.10 -14.92 12.22
CA ARG A 73 -0.37 -15.34 11.02
C ARG A 73 1.12 -15.57 11.25
N PHE A 74 1.75 -14.77 12.10
CA PHE A 74 3.21 -14.72 12.23
C PHE A 74 3.71 -15.00 13.65
N ALA A 75 2.84 -15.04 14.67
CA ALA A 75 3.28 -15.34 16.02
C ALA A 75 3.74 -16.80 16.13
N THR A 76 4.86 -16.98 16.80
CA THR A 76 5.43 -18.25 17.22
C THR A 76 5.28 -18.37 18.74
N LYS A 77 5.56 -19.55 19.29
CA LYS A 77 5.49 -19.79 20.74
C LYS A 77 6.37 -18.82 21.55
N ASP A 78 7.51 -18.41 21.00
CA ASP A 78 8.49 -17.53 21.66
C ASP A 78 8.04 -16.07 21.80
N ASP A 79 7.02 -15.66 21.05
CA ASP A 79 6.47 -14.30 21.10
C ASP A 79 5.43 -14.15 22.21
N TRP A 80 4.92 -15.28 22.71
CA TRP A 80 4.01 -15.32 23.86
C TRP A 80 4.85 -15.33 25.13
N TRP A 81 4.79 -14.23 25.86
CA TRP A 81 5.39 -14.13 27.19
C TRP A 81 4.28 -13.90 28.22
N ILE A 82 4.47 -14.49 29.39
CA ILE A 82 3.55 -14.37 30.51
C ILE A 82 4.03 -13.16 31.32
N SER A 83 3.28 -12.06 31.26
CA SER A 83 3.33 -11.02 32.29
C SER A 83 2.13 -11.14 33.20
N GLU A 84 2.29 -10.70 34.44
CA GLU A 84 1.19 -10.55 35.42
C GLU A 84 0.01 -9.71 34.88
N PHE A 85 0.19 -8.97 33.79
CA PHE A 85 -0.78 -8.03 33.22
C PHE A 85 -1.12 -8.25 31.73
N ARG A 86 -0.38 -9.09 30.98
CA ARG A 86 -0.65 -9.32 29.55
C ARG A 86 -0.32 -10.74 29.09
N TYR A 87 -1.28 -11.36 28.39
CA TYR A 87 -1.15 -12.58 27.61
C TYR A 87 -1.32 -12.27 26.12
N LYS A 88 -0.48 -11.38 25.57
CA LYS A 88 -0.52 -11.05 24.14
C LYS A 88 0.86 -10.59 23.66
N PRO A 89 1.35 -11.12 22.52
CA PRO A 89 2.57 -10.64 21.90
C PRO A 89 2.48 -9.14 21.59
N GLU A 90 3.58 -8.42 21.79
CA GLU A 90 3.69 -7.04 21.35
C GLU A 90 4.08 -6.99 19.88
N VAL A 91 3.32 -6.25 19.08
CA VAL A 91 3.50 -6.18 17.63
C VAL A 91 3.63 -4.73 17.20
N SER A 92 4.70 -4.44 16.48
CA SER A 92 4.93 -3.17 15.81
C SER A 92 4.81 -3.37 14.30
N ILE A 93 4.03 -2.52 13.65
CA ILE A 93 3.78 -2.58 12.21
C ILE A 93 4.47 -1.37 11.57
N TYR A 94 5.50 -1.61 10.77
CA TYR A 94 6.16 -0.56 10.01
C TYR A 94 5.69 -0.60 8.56
N ALA A 95 5.36 0.56 8.00
CA ALA A 95 4.99 0.69 6.60
C ALA A 95 6.06 1.44 5.82
N MET A 96 6.25 1.01 4.57
CA MET A 96 7.06 1.72 3.58
C MET A 96 6.15 2.29 2.50
N PHE A 97 6.49 3.48 2.01
CA PHE A 97 5.70 4.25 1.05
C PHE A 97 6.54 4.58 -0.17
N TYR A 98 5.91 4.71 -1.33
CA TYR A 98 6.60 5.27 -2.49
C TYR A 98 6.80 6.76 -2.28
N ARG A 99 8.03 7.25 -2.46
CA ARG A 99 8.29 8.70 -2.53
C ARG A 99 7.94 9.27 -3.92
N THR A 100 8.25 8.52 -4.98
CA THR A 100 8.15 8.97 -6.40
C THR A 100 7.79 7.85 -7.40
N HIS A 101 7.24 6.71 -6.96
CA HIS A 101 7.09 5.49 -7.77
C HIS A 101 8.44 5.04 -8.40
N GLY A 102 9.39 4.59 -7.57
CA GLY A 102 10.73 4.17 -8.01
C GLY A 102 11.49 3.34 -6.96
N GLU A 103 12.78 3.09 -7.19
CA GLU A 103 13.66 2.27 -6.32
C GLU A 103 14.09 2.95 -5.01
N GLU A 104 13.79 4.23 -4.83
CA GLU A 104 14.10 4.99 -3.62
C GLU A 104 12.91 4.98 -2.64
N ASP A 105 12.72 3.83 -1.98
CA ASP A 105 11.78 3.68 -0.86
C ASP A 105 12.36 4.42 0.38
N GLU A 106 11.80 5.57 0.75
CA GLU A 106 12.12 6.24 2.02
C GLU A 106 11.20 5.78 3.17
N GLY A 107 11.81 5.35 4.27
CA GLY A 107 11.25 5.39 5.63
C GLY A 107 10.35 4.21 6.03
N LEU A 108 10.78 3.47 7.05
CA LEU A 108 9.90 2.61 7.86
C LEU A 108 9.11 3.49 8.83
N VAL A 109 7.85 3.80 8.53
CA VAL A 109 6.97 4.55 9.44
C VAL A 109 6.25 3.56 10.35
N LEU A 110 6.37 3.73 11.66
CA LEU A 110 5.58 2.97 12.62
C LEU A 110 4.11 3.38 12.50
N LEU A 111 3.26 2.42 12.17
CA LEU A 111 1.81 2.60 12.16
C LEU A 111 1.26 2.33 13.56
N ASP A 112 0.50 3.29 14.07
CA ASP A 112 -0.28 3.16 15.29
C ASP A 112 -1.80 3.26 14.98
N GLU A 113 -2.64 3.32 16.01
CA GLU A 113 -4.09 3.41 15.84
C GLU A 113 -4.53 4.66 15.05
N ARG A 114 -3.75 5.74 15.08
CA ARG A 114 -4.07 7.00 14.39
C ARG A 114 -3.57 6.98 12.95
N GLY A 115 -2.36 6.50 12.72
CA GLY A 115 -1.74 6.44 11.40
C GLY A 115 -2.30 5.33 10.51
N TRP A 116 -2.82 4.24 11.08
CA TRP A 116 -3.34 3.11 10.31
C TRP A 116 -4.37 3.49 9.22
N PRO A 117 -5.53 4.12 9.56
CA PRO A 117 -6.58 4.39 8.58
C PRO A 117 -6.13 5.31 7.43
N GLU A 118 -5.20 6.22 7.70
CA GLU A 118 -4.71 7.19 6.72
C GLU A 118 -3.62 6.61 5.81
N LEU A 119 -2.74 5.78 6.39
CA LEU A 119 -1.49 5.41 5.73
C LEU A 119 -1.53 4.01 5.13
N VAL A 120 -2.21 3.03 5.74
CA VAL A 120 -2.15 1.63 5.27
C VAL A 120 -2.57 1.51 3.80
N GLY A 121 -3.47 2.38 3.35
CA GLY A 121 -3.95 2.38 2.00
C GLY A 121 -2.90 2.71 0.94
N ASN A 122 -1.86 3.44 1.32
CA ASN A 122 -0.75 3.83 0.46
C ASN A 122 0.53 3.04 0.74
N ALA A 123 0.50 2.12 1.71
CA ALA A 123 1.65 1.30 2.05
C ALA A 123 2.03 0.36 0.89
N VAL A 124 3.30 0.35 0.53
CA VAL A 124 3.87 -0.56 -0.48
C VAL A 124 4.17 -1.90 0.15
N LYS A 125 4.83 -1.86 1.31
CA LYS A 125 5.24 -3.04 2.07
C LYS A 125 5.00 -2.78 3.55
N LEU A 126 4.69 -3.85 4.28
CA LEU A 126 4.62 -3.85 5.73
C LEU A 126 5.75 -4.72 6.29
N ASN A 127 6.36 -4.28 7.37
CA ASN A 127 7.30 -5.05 8.16
C ASN A 127 6.72 -5.23 9.56
N ILE A 128 6.47 -6.48 9.93
CA ILE A 128 5.83 -6.86 11.18
C ILE A 128 6.91 -7.35 12.15
N ILE A 129 7.06 -6.63 13.26
CA ILE A 129 8.06 -6.93 14.28
C ILE A 129 7.35 -7.34 15.56
N PHE A 130 7.74 -8.49 16.10
CA PHE A 130 7.31 -8.95 17.42
C PHE A 130 8.39 -8.58 18.43
N THR A 131 8.03 -7.79 19.43
CA THR A 131 8.95 -7.41 20.51
C THR A 131 8.74 -8.38 21.66
N SER A 132 9.62 -9.38 21.78
CA SER A 132 9.61 -10.25 22.95
C SER A 132 10.37 -9.53 24.06
N LEU A 133 9.67 -9.06 25.10
CA LEU A 133 10.27 -8.56 26.35
C LEU A 133 10.85 -9.73 27.16
N LYS A 134 11.72 -10.56 26.55
CA LYS A 134 12.58 -11.47 27.32
C LYS A 134 13.60 -10.56 28.01
N PHE A 135 13.31 -10.14 29.23
CA PHE A 135 14.30 -9.50 30.10
C PHE A 135 15.46 -10.48 30.29
N THR A 136 16.50 -10.40 29.47
CA THR A 136 17.81 -10.94 29.81
C THR A 136 18.38 -10.04 30.89
N VAL A 137 18.07 -10.35 32.15
CA VAL A 137 18.84 -9.88 33.29
C VAL A 137 20.24 -10.41 33.09
N THR A 138 21.10 -9.60 32.48
CA THR A 138 22.53 -9.87 32.44
C THR A 138 23.02 -9.53 33.83
N THR A 139 23.06 -10.52 34.72
CA THR A 139 23.76 -10.39 35.99
C THR A 139 25.21 -10.08 35.68
N GLN A 140 25.60 -8.81 35.75
CA GLN A 140 27.00 -8.45 35.88
C GLN A 140 27.44 -8.97 37.25
N SER A 141 28.04 -10.14 37.26
CA SER A 141 28.83 -10.62 38.37
C SER A 141 30.01 -9.67 38.52
N SER A 142 29.92 -8.78 39.51
CA SER A 142 31.01 -7.95 39.99
C SER A 142 32.13 -8.86 40.51
N ASN A 143 33.29 -8.80 39.87
CA ASN A 143 34.57 -9.19 40.47
C ASN A 143 35.29 -7.93 40.93
#